data_AF-A0A0D7AWJ9-F1
#
_entry.id   AF-A0A0D7AWJ9-F1
#
_cell.length_a   1.000
_cell.length_b   1.000
_cell.length_c   1.000
_cell.angle_alpha   90.00
_cell.angle_beta   90.00
_cell.angle_gamma   90.00
#
_symmetry.space_group_name_H-M   'P 1'
#
loop_
_entity.id
_entity.type
_entity.pdbx_description
1 polymer ?
#
loop_
_entity_poly.entity_id
_entity_poly.type
_entity_poly.pdbx_seq_one_letter_code
_entity_poly.pdbx_strand_id
1 'polypeptide(L)'
;MAHIGSVFLGDTKRAHILSSGPSSPPSSPPPTSPGLSIMSGMMSGMSSPIPHSSPPHSASSDKQQHEAPPELSAPAPTIAPELSLELRLRWLEAIVFGVKQDKKGKAKLPADQTLVRTTDALQRRLDSVVEGNDGLKKFMRQYDKYAHLLTPTFALGGLLPDTPHEEMSDEALDALIAEMENDIRSADRDMREIEELVKKGATGAGKMADYEDLVPRLEALMKAHDEDLVQTTEIERRIAVLLDRHATQIDALSELFVAWDDTLTDAEAKVAKLERAKAERTRLGFEQ
;
A
#
# COMPACT_ATOMS: atom_id res chain seq x y z
N MET A 1 -9.31 -34.57 -50.33
CA MET A 1 -8.12 -34.98 -49.57
C MET A 1 -7.82 -33.81 -48.65
N ALA A 2 -7.95 -33.91 -47.32
CA ALA A 2 -7.22 -34.81 -46.39
C ALA A 2 -5.71 -34.51 -46.42
N HIS A 3 -5.02 -34.27 -45.30
CA HIS A 3 -5.25 -34.82 -43.96
C HIS A 3 -5.33 -33.82 -42.79
N ILE A 4 -5.83 -34.32 -41.66
CA ILE A 4 -5.79 -33.72 -40.32
C ILE A 4 -4.74 -34.46 -39.47
N GLY A 5 -4.01 -33.72 -38.64
CA GLY A 5 -3.21 -34.20 -37.50
C GLY A 5 -2.82 -32.96 -36.68
N SER A 6 -3.10 -32.80 -35.37
CA SER A 6 -3.16 -33.73 -34.24
C SER A 6 -1.81 -34.35 -33.87
N VAL A 7 -1.25 -33.90 -32.74
CA VAL A 7 -0.91 -34.72 -31.56
C VAL A 7 -0.67 -33.78 -30.37
N PHE A 8 -1.10 -34.18 -29.17
CA PHE A 8 -0.92 -33.49 -27.89
C PHE A 8 0.00 -34.33 -26.97
N LEU A 9 0.39 -33.78 -25.81
CA LEU A 9 1.25 -34.37 -24.75
C LEU A 9 2.77 -34.42 -25.08
N GLY A 10 3.59 -33.94 -24.13
CA GLY A 10 5.06 -33.94 -24.26
C GLY A 10 5.84 -33.39 -23.06
N ASP A 11 5.83 -34.10 -21.93
CA ASP A 11 6.99 -34.23 -21.02
C ASP A 11 7.62 -32.95 -20.37
N THR A 12 6.91 -32.34 -19.41
CA THR A 12 7.49 -31.34 -18.49
C THR A 12 8.42 -32.00 -17.46
N LYS A 13 9.71 -32.18 -17.80
CA LYS A 13 10.70 -32.77 -16.90
C LYS A 13 11.08 -31.85 -15.73
N ARG A 14 11.17 -32.43 -14.53
CA ARG A 14 11.56 -31.75 -13.28
C ARG A 14 13.04 -31.37 -13.30
N ALA A 15 13.35 -30.09 -13.11
CA ALA A 15 14.69 -29.67 -12.73
C ALA A 15 14.92 -29.95 -11.24
N HIS A 16 15.59 -31.06 -10.90
CA HIS A 16 16.06 -31.29 -9.54
C HIS A 16 17.30 -30.43 -9.27
N ILE A 17 17.22 -29.59 -8.24
CA ILE A 17 18.37 -28.85 -7.72
C ILE A 17 19.33 -29.85 -7.07
N LEU A 18 20.57 -29.92 -7.53
CA LEU A 18 21.65 -30.66 -6.89
C LEU A 18 22.74 -29.71 -6.44
N SER A 19 22.97 -29.68 -5.12
CA SER A 19 24.12 -29.02 -4.50
C SER A 19 25.36 -29.90 -4.63
N SER A 20 26.52 -29.30 -4.88
CA SER A 20 27.82 -29.99 -4.85
C SER A 20 28.90 -29.09 -4.25
N GLY A 21 29.27 -29.37 -3.00
CA GLY A 21 30.42 -28.79 -2.29
C GLY A 21 31.14 -29.90 -1.49
N PRO A 22 32.48 -29.92 -1.41
CA PRO A 22 33.23 -31.12 -1.04
C PRO A 22 33.56 -31.27 0.47
N SER A 23 34.00 -32.48 0.83
CA SER A 23 34.55 -32.90 2.14
C SER A 23 35.91 -32.23 2.44
N SER A 24 36.42 -32.14 3.68
CA SER A 24 36.72 -33.27 4.60
C SER A 24 36.99 -32.83 6.08
N PRO A 25 36.97 -33.75 7.08
CA PRO A 25 37.13 -33.50 8.53
C PRO A 25 38.58 -33.80 9.03
N PRO A 26 38.95 -34.13 10.32
CA PRO A 26 38.19 -34.24 11.59
C PRO A 26 38.89 -33.71 12.90
N SER A 27 38.23 -33.80 14.07
CA SER A 27 38.83 -33.94 15.43
C SER A 27 37.78 -34.40 16.49
N SER A 28 38.21 -34.72 17.72
CA SER A 28 37.55 -35.70 18.64
C SER A 28 37.22 -35.19 20.08
N PRO A 29 36.41 -35.92 20.90
CA PRO A 29 35.83 -35.51 22.21
C PRO A 29 36.66 -36.07 23.41
N PRO A 30 36.19 -36.27 24.68
CA PRO A 30 34.90 -36.04 25.40
C PRO A 30 35.11 -35.16 26.67
N PRO A 31 34.33 -35.18 27.81
CA PRO A 31 33.09 -35.88 28.23
C PRO A 31 31.94 -34.87 28.62
N THR A 32 30.94 -35.02 29.52
CA THR A 32 30.68 -35.91 30.70
C THR A 32 29.16 -36.08 30.99
N SER A 33 28.77 -36.34 32.26
CA SER A 33 27.47 -36.90 32.72
C SER A 33 26.84 -36.06 33.87
N PRO A 34 25.73 -36.46 34.55
CA PRO A 34 24.37 -36.74 34.07
C PRO A 34 23.26 -36.02 34.91
N GLY A 35 21.98 -36.04 34.50
CA GLY A 35 20.89 -35.44 35.31
C GLY A 35 19.43 -35.80 34.95
N LEU A 36 18.89 -36.83 35.62
CA LEU A 36 17.48 -37.14 35.96
C LEU A 36 16.30 -36.77 35.02
N SER A 37 15.51 -37.81 34.70
CA SER A 37 14.18 -37.71 34.07
C SER A 37 13.05 -37.39 35.07
N ILE A 38 12.05 -36.62 34.63
CA ILE A 38 10.68 -36.64 35.18
C ILE A 38 9.69 -36.75 34.00
N MET A 39 8.55 -37.43 34.22
CA MET A 39 7.61 -37.85 33.18
C MET A 39 6.36 -36.98 33.10
N SER A 40 5.69 -37.09 31.94
CA SER A 40 4.23 -36.97 31.75
C SER A 40 3.60 -35.56 31.74
N GLY A 41 2.92 -35.26 30.64
CA GLY A 41 2.04 -34.10 30.43
C GLY A 41 1.29 -34.31 29.13
N MET A 42 0.08 -34.89 29.19
CA MET A 42 -0.65 -35.35 28.01
C MET A 42 -1.24 -34.18 27.22
N MET A 43 -1.11 -34.20 25.88
CA MET A 43 -1.66 -33.16 25.03
C MET A 43 -3.19 -33.28 24.87
N SER A 44 -3.91 -32.21 25.25
CA SER A 44 -5.32 -32.02 24.89
C SER A 44 -5.45 -31.32 23.54
N GLY A 45 -5.86 -32.05 22.50
CA GLY A 45 -6.06 -31.54 21.14
C GLY A 45 -7.51 -31.64 20.69
N MET A 46 -8.44 -30.95 21.38
CA MET A 46 -9.86 -30.93 20.99
C MET A 46 -10.16 -29.78 20.03
N SER A 47 -10.40 -30.11 18.77
CA SER A 47 -10.92 -29.17 17.77
C SER A 47 -12.40 -28.89 17.98
N SER A 48 -12.79 -27.61 18.07
CA SER A 48 -14.18 -27.14 17.92
C SER A 48 -14.20 -25.77 17.25
N PRO A 49 -15.02 -25.54 16.20
CA PRO A 49 -15.17 -24.25 15.54
C PRO A 49 -16.27 -23.39 16.21
N ILE A 50 -16.05 -22.07 16.29
CA ILE A 50 -17.10 -21.09 16.60
C ILE A 50 -16.96 -19.90 15.62
N PRO A 51 -18.05 -19.44 14.98
CA PRO A 51 -17.99 -18.33 14.01
C PRO A 51 -18.03 -16.96 14.69
N HIS A 52 -17.39 -15.96 14.08
CA HIS A 52 -17.53 -14.56 14.48
C HIS A 52 -18.37 -13.77 13.47
N SER A 53 -19.54 -13.34 13.93
CA SER A 53 -20.41 -12.37 13.26
C SER A 53 -19.88 -10.94 13.41
N SER A 54 -19.87 -10.16 12.33
CA SER A 54 -19.40 -8.77 12.30
C SER A 54 -20.36 -7.77 12.98
N PRO A 55 -19.86 -6.81 13.78
CA PRO A 55 -20.51 -5.53 14.03
C PRO A 55 -19.87 -4.40 13.19
N PRO A 56 -20.63 -3.35 12.77
CA PRO A 56 -20.12 -2.30 11.89
C PRO A 56 -19.64 -1.03 12.62
N HIS A 57 -18.42 -0.58 12.33
CA HIS A 57 -17.96 0.80 12.51
C HIS A 57 -17.19 1.20 11.24
N SER A 58 -17.65 2.16 10.42
CA SER A 58 -17.82 3.61 10.68
C SER A 58 -16.51 4.42 10.63
N ALA A 59 -15.96 4.50 9.42
CA ALA A 59 -15.24 5.64 8.85
C ALA A 59 -14.20 6.40 9.71
N SER A 60 -12.93 6.03 9.53
CA SER A 60 -11.79 6.96 9.59
C SER A 60 -11.00 6.84 8.27
N SER A 61 -10.85 7.94 7.54
CA SER A 61 -10.31 7.92 6.17
C SER A 61 -8.80 8.12 6.14
N ASP A 62 -8.02 7.04 6.20
CA ASP A 62 -6.59 7.08 5.86
C ASP A 62 -6.39 6.95 4.35
N LYS A 63 -6.14 8.07 3.68
CA LYS A 63 -5.63 8.08 2.31
C LYS A 63 -4.10 8.12 2.36
N GLN A 64 -3.48 6.94 2.37
CA GLN A 64 -2.07 6.84 1.99
C GLN A 64 -1.94 7.31 0.54
N GLN A 65 -1.31 8.48 0.35
CA GLN A 65 -0.94 8.96 -0.98
C GLN A 65 0.37 8.31 -1.38
N HIS A 66 0.49 7.95 -2.67
CA HIS A 66 1.76 7.49 -3.22
C HIS A 66 2.79 8.61 -3.15
N GLU A 67 3.93 8.32 -2.53
CA GLU A 67 5.11 9.16 -2.56
C GLU A 67 5.78 9.03 -3.94
N ALA A 68 6.03 10.16 -4.59
CA ALA A 68 6.61 10.22 -5.93
C ALA A 68 8.08 10.69 -5.85
N PRO A 69 8.93 10.37 -6.84
CA PRO A 69 10.30 10.89 -6.90
C PRO A 69 10.32 12.42 -6.91
N PRO A 70 11.41 13.06 -6.43
CA PRO A 70 11.47 14.52 -6.37
C PRO A 70 11.46 15.14 -7.76
N GLU A 71 10.32 15.72 -8.15
CA GLU A 71 10.25 16.56 -9.35
C GLU A 71 11.17 17.78 -9.17
N LEU A 72 11.90 18.10 -10.24
CA LEU A 72 12.76 19.28 -10.33
C LEU A 72 11.99 20.53 -9.92
N SER A 73 12.65 21.39 -9.14
CA SER A 73 12.10 22.60 -8.51
C SER A 73 11.05 23.32 -9.36
N ALA A 74 9.78 23.09 -9.01
CA ALA A 74 8.67 23.84 -9.56
C ALA A 74 8.98 25.34 -9.43
N PRO A 75 8.92 26.13 -10.51
CA PRO A 75 9.34 27.52 -10.48
C PRO A 75 8.50 28.24 -9.43
N ALA A 76 9.17 28.84 -8.44
CA ALA A 76 8.52 29.52 -7.32
C ALA A 76 7.43 30.45 -7.88
N PRO A 77 6.17 30.36 -7.39
CA PRO A 77 5.01 30.87 -8.09
C PRO A 77 5.24 32.33 -8.46
N THR A 78 5.20 32.62 -9.76
CA THR A 78 5.57 33.92 -10.32
C THR A 78 4.49 34.95 -10.05
N ILE A 79 4.41 35.37 -8.78
CA ILE A 79 3.52 36.42 -8.29
C ILE A 79 3.74 37.66 -9.17
N ALA A 80 2.72 38.05 -9.92
CA ALA A 80 2.76 39.25 -10.75
C ALA A 80 3.21 40.44 -9.88
N PRO A 81 4.11 41.32 -10.36
CA PRO A 81 4.73 42.35 -9.53
C PRO A 81 3.68 43.27 -8.88
N GLU A 82 2.59 43.55 -9.60
CA GLU A 82 1.41 44.26 -9.12
C GLU A 82 0.76 43.58 -7.90
N LEU A 83 0.50 42.28 -7.95
CA LEU A 83 -0.07 41.49 -6.85
C LEU A 83 0.91 41.43 -5.66
N SER A 84 2.22 41.38 -5.91
CA SER A 84 3.24 41.46 -4.86
C SER A 84 3.23 42.81 -4.13
N LEU A 85 2.94 43.90 -4.86
CA LEU A 85 2.81 45.25 -4.30
C LEU A 85 1.49 45.40 -3.54
N GLU A 86 0.36 44.88 -4.05
CA GLU A 86 -0.91 44.86 -3.31
C GLU A 86 -0.81 44.09 -2.00
N LEU A 87 -0.16 42.92 -1.99
CA LEU A 87 0.07 42.14 -0.78
C LEU A 87 0.93 42.91 0.23
N ARG A 88 2.01 43.57 -0.23
CA ARG A 88 2.86 44.42 0.63
C ARG A 88 2.10 45.64 1.16
N LEU A 89 1.28 46.29 0.34
CA LEU A 89 0.44 47.42 0.75
C LEU A 89 -0.62 47.01 1.77
N ARG A 90 -1.30 45.86 1.57
CA ARG A 90 -2.21 45.28 2.57
C ARG A 90 -1.50 44.86 3.85
N TRP A 91 -0.26 44.37 3.77
CA TRP A 91 0.53 44.02 4.95
C TRP A 91 0.94 45.27 5.74
N LEU A 92 1.34 46.34 5.06
CA LEU A 92 1.60 47.64 5.68
C LEU A 92 0.30 48.26 6.26
N GLU A 93 -0.83 48.16 5.57
CA GLU A 93 -2.15 48.55 6.11
C GLU A 93 -2.48 47.74 7.38
N ALA A 94 -2.25 46.43 7.36
CA ALA A 94 -2.47 45.53 8.49
C ALA A 94 -1.53 45.79 9.68
N ILE A 95 -0.33 46.33 9.45
CA ILE A 95 0.59 46.79 10.51
C ILE A 95 0.12 48.14 11.07
N VAL A 96 -0.23 49.10 10.21
CA VAL A 96 -0.58 50.48 10.62
C VAL A 96 -1.96 50.57 11.28
N PHE A 97 -2.95 49.83 10.80
CA PHE A 97 -4.34 49.84 11.30
C PHE A 97 -4.71 48.60 12.12
N GLY A 98 -3.82 47.60 12.18
CA GLY A 98 -4.06 46.31 12.81
C GLY A 98 -4.88 45.36 11.94
N VAL A 99 -4.53 44.07 11.95
CA VAL A 99 -5.41 43.01 11.43
C VAL A 99 -6.69 43.01 12.28
N LYS A 100 -7.82 43.37 11.66
CA LYS A 100 -9.15 43.36 12.31
C LYS A 100 -9.66 41.91 12.47
N GLN A 101 -9.07 41.16 13.38
CA GLN A 101 -9.65 39.88 13.80
C GLN A 101 -10.94 40.13 14.60
N ASP A 102 -12.04 39.54 14.12
CA ASP A 102 -13.34 39.63 14.78
C ASP A 102 -13.37 38.83 16.11
N LYS A 103 -12.95 39.47 17.21
CA LYS A 103 -13.35 39.14 18.59
C LYS A 103 -13.24 40.34 19.53
N LYS A 104 -14.41 40.87 19.93
CA LYS A 104 -14.71 41.70 21.12
C LYS A 104 -13.52 42.32 21.89
N GLY A 105 -12.80 43.26 21.28
CA GLY A 105 -11.80 44.10 21.95
C GLY A 105 -11.80 45.52 21.40
N LYS A 106 -12.63 46.42 21.96
CA LYS A 106 -12.81 47.79 21.43
C LYS A 106 -11.66 48.75 21.80
N ALA A 107 -10.45 48.48 21.31
CA ALA A 107 -9.42 49.52 21.14
C ALA A 107 -9.72 50.36 19.88
N LYS A 108 -10.90 51.00 19.84
CA LYS A 108 -11.28 51.85 18.70
C LYS A 108 -10.48 53.15 18.77
N LEU A 109 -9.44 53.28 17.95
CA LEU A 109 -8.71 54.53 17.76
C LEU A 109 -9.71 55.67 17.50
N PRO A 110 -9.69 56.77 18.27
CA PRO A 110 -10.59 57.90 18.06
C PRO A 110 -10.19 58.61 16.76
N ALA A 111 -11.18 59.00 15.95
CA ALA A 111 -10.96 59.45 14.57
C ALA A 111 -10.06 60.71 14.44
N ASP A 112 -9.90 61.49 15.51
CA ASP A 112 -9.03 62.69 15.55
C ASP A 112 -7.59 62.42 16.03
N GLN A 113 -7.22 61.16 16.30
CA GLN A 113 -5.83 60.79 16.57
C GLN A 113 -5.18 60.25 15.30
N THR A 114 -4.50 61.15 14.59
CA THR A 114 -3.55 60.80 13.53
C THR A 114 -2.44 59.90 14.07
N LEU A 115 -1.86 59.05 13.21
CA LEU A 115 -0.76 58.16 13.57
C LEU A 115 0.39 58.93 14.25
N VAL A 116 0.69 60.14 13.77
CA VAL A 116 1.66 61.08 14.36
C VAL A 116 1.37 61.36 15.84
N ARG A 117 0.12 61.62 16.21
CA ARG A 117 -0.26 61.87 17.61
C ARG A 117 -0.12 60.61 18.47
N THR A 118 -0.33 59.42 17.91
CA THR A 118 -0.13 58.16 18.66
C THR A 118 1.35 57.81 18.79
N THR A 119 2.18 58.06 17.77
CA THR A 119 3.64 57.89 17.84
C THR A 119 4.25 58.92 18.79
N ASP A 120 3.84 60.19 18.76
CA ASP A 120 4.26 61.22 19.71
C ASP A 120 3.93 60.82 21.16
N ALA A 121 2.73 60.29 21.40
CA ALA A 121 2.29 59.87 22.72
C ALA A 121 3.02 58.60 23.21
N LEU A 122 3.34 57.67 22.31
CA LEU A 122 4.16 56.50 22.61
C LEU A 122 5.63 56.87 22.84
N GLN A 123 6.20 57.76 22.02
CA GLN A 123 7.55 58.29 22.18
C GLN A 123 7.70 59.00 23.51
N ARG A 124 6.82 59.94 23.87
CA ARG A 124 6.87 60.62 25.18
C ARG A 124 6.75 59.66 26.37
N ARG A 125 6.01 58.56 26.21
CA ARG A 125 5.94 57.48 27.22
C ARG A 125 7.22 56.65 27.27
N LEU A 126 7.80 56.32 26.13
CA LEU A 126 9.07 55.60 26.02
C LEU A 126 10.20 56.44 26.61
N ASP A 127 10.34 57.69 26.19
CA ASP A 127 11.30 58.66 26.71
C ASP A 127 11.16 58.79 28.24
N SER A 128 9.95 58.93 28.77
CA SER A 128 9.71 58.98 30.23
C SER A 128 10.14 57.70 30.97
N VAL A 129 9.98 56.52 30.35
CA VAL A 129 10.44 55.24 30.93
C VAL A 129 11.96 55.07 30.80
N VAL A 130 12.57 55.55 29.72
CA VAL A 130 14.01 55.52 29.45
C VAL A 130 14.76 56.54 30.33
N GLU A 131 14.17 57.69 30.63
CA GLU A 131 14.71 58.63 31.62
C GLU A 131 14.64 58.09 33.05
N GLY A 132 13.64 57.25 33.35
CA GLY A 132 13.56 56.52 34.62
C GLY A 132 14.53 55.34 34.75
N ASN A 133 15.32 55.00 33.71
CA ASN A 133 16.19 53.81 33.73
C ASN A 133 17.47 54.00 32.89
N ASP A 134 18.59 54.26 33.58
CA ASP A 134 19.92 54.40 32.97
C ASP A 134 20.40 53.15 32.19
N GLY A 135 19.89 51.96 32.50
CA GLY A 135 20.17 50.73 31.76
C GLY A 135 19.57 50.77 30.36
N LEU A 136 18.27 51.08 30.26
CA LEU A 136 17.58 51.33 28.99
C LEU A 136 18.22 52.50 28.22
N LYS A 137 18.61 53.57 28.91
CA LYS A 137 19.29 54.74 28.32
C LYS A 137 20.66 54.41 27.73
N LYS A 138 21.40 53.47 28.32
CA LYS A 138 22.66 52.92 27.76
C LYS A 138 22.39 51.98 26.58
N PHE A 139 21.41 51.08 26.72
CA PHE A 139 21.01 50.13 25.68
C PHE A 139 20.55 50.86 24.40
N MET A 140 19.68 51.86 24.49
CA MET A 140 19.22 52.60 23.30
C MET A 140 20.37 53.35 22.59
N ARG A 141 21.36 53.86 23.33
CA ARG A 141 22.59 54.46 22.75
C ARG A 141 23.51 53.45 22.06
N GLN A 142 23.26 52.15 22.22
CA GLN A 142 24.01 51.05 21.65
C GLN A 142 23.13 50.13 20.81
N TYR A 143 21.86 50.49 20.58
CA TYR A 143 20.88 49.63 19.92
C TYR A 143 21.33 49.24 18.52
N ASP A 144 21.73 50.22 17.71
CA ASP A 144 22.23 50.00 16.34
C ASP A 144 23.48 49.10 16.30
N LYS A 145 24.28 49.09 17.38
CA LYS A 145 25.46 48.22 17.51
C LYS A 145 25.10 46.78 17.84
N TYR A 146 23.97 46.54 18.51
CA TYR A 146 23.52 45.21 18.94
C TYR A 146 22.27 44.72 18.19
N ALA A 147 21.74 45.48 17.22
CA ALA A 147 20.55 45.14 16.44
C ALA A 147 20.69 43.78 15.70
N HIS A 148 21.92 43.41 15.31
CA HIS A 148 22.22 42.10 14.72
C HIS A 148 22.07 40.94 15.71
N LEU A 149 22.34 41.15 17.01
CA LEU A 149 22.13 40.15 18.09
C LEU A 149 20.67 40.07 18.55
N LEU A 150 19.88 41.11 18.28
CA LEU A 150 18.47 41.23 18.64
C LEU A 150 17.53 40.75 17.53
N THR A 151 18.06 40.59 16.31
CA THR A 151 17.34 40.00 15.17
C THR A 151 17.46 38.47 15.28
N PRO A 152 16.36 37.72 15.47
CA PRO A 152 16.44 36.27 15.64
C PRO A 152 16.98 35.61 14.37
N THR A 153 17.80 34.56 14.52
CA THR A 153 18.46 33.85 13.41
C THR A 153 17.50 33.36 12.32
N PHE A 154 16.27 32.99 12.68
CA PHE A 154 15.18 32.65 11.75
C PHE A 154 14.88 33.78 10.73
N ALA A 155 15.04 35.05 11.09
CA ALA A 155 14.84 36.18 10.19
C ALA A 155 16.08 36.52 9.33
N LEU A 156 17.24 35.92 9.63
CA LEU A 156 18.49 36.09 8.89
C LEU A 156 18.77 34.95 7.90
N GLY A 157 18.30 33.73 8.20
CA GLY A 157 18.46 32.50 7.42
C GLY A 157 17.72 32.43 6.06
N GLY A 158 17.49 33.59 5.43
CA GLY A 158 17.00 33.73 4.06
C GLY A 158 17.33 35.10 3.45
N LEU A 159 18.27 35.84 4.06
CA LEU A 159 18.70 37.19 3.64
C LEU A 159 20.22 37.37 3.65
N LEU A 160 20.96 36.58 4.45
CA LEU A 160 22.34 36.25 4.11
C LEU A 160 22.33 35.16 3.00
N PRO A 161 23.35 35.10 2.13
CA PRO A 161 23.65 33.89 1.37
C PRO A 161 23.99 32.75 2.35
N ASP A 162 24.10 31.52 1.83
CA ASP A 162 24.43 30.31 2.60
C ASP A 162 25.52 30.58 3.63
N THR A 163 25.28 30.19 4.90
CA THR A 163 26.19 30.47 6.02
C THR A 163 27.61 30.09 5.62
N PRO A 164 28.53 31.05 5.48
CA PRO A 164 29.79 30.81 4.79
C PRO A 164 30.54 29.72 5.53
N HIS A 165 30.74 28.58 4.87
CA HIS A 165 31.53 27.48 5.43
C HIS A 165 33.00 27.91 5.70
N GLU A 166 33.42 29.04 5.13
CA GLU A 166 34.67 29.76 5.41
C GLU A 166 34.73 30.44 6.80
N GLU A 167 33.60 30.69 7.46
CA GLU A 167 33.53 31.23 8.84
C GLU A 167 33.29 30.15 9.91
N MET A 168 33.00 28.91 9.51
CA MET A 168 32.95 27.77 10.44
C MET A 168 34.37 27.34 10.80
N SER A 169 34.61 26.91 12.04
CA SER A 169 35.87 26.25 12.39
C SER A 169 35.96 24.88 11.72
N ASP A 170 37.18 24.43 11.42
CA ASP A 170 37.45 23.09 10.87
C ASP A 170 36.75 21.99 11.72
N GLU A 171 36.77 22.14 13.05
CA GLU A 171 36.08 21.26 14.02
C GLU A 171 34.55 21.19 13.82
N ALA A 172 33.93 22.30 13.42
CA ALA A 172 32.49 22.37 13.14
C ALA A 172 32.15 21.87 11.73
N LEU A 173 33.07 22.05 10.77
CA LEU A 173 32.97 21.44 9.44
C LEU A 173 33.06 19.91 9.52
N ASP A 174 34.05 19.38 10.25
CA ASP A 174 34.22 17.94 10.47
C ASP A 174 33.01 17.34 11.19
N ALA A 175 32.44 18.05 12.18
CA ALA A 175 31.21 17.62 12.86
C ALA A 175 30.01 17.57 11.91
N LEU A 176 29.83 18.59 11.05
CA LEU A 176 28.77 18.61 10.04
C LEU A 176 28.95 17.52 8.98
N ILE A 177 30.19 17.27 8.53
CA ILE A 177 30.50 16.18 7.59
C ILE A 177 30.23 14.82 8.22
N ALA A 178 30.50 14.63 9.52
CA ALA A 178 30.17 13.41 10.25
C ALA A 178 28.66 13.20 10.44
N GLU A 179 27.89 14.28 10.64
CA GLU A 179 26.41 14.23 10.69
C GLU A 179 25.83 13.89 9.30
N MET A 180 26.32 14.54 8.25
CA MET A 180 25.89 14.31 6.86
C MET A 180 26.47 13.03 6.22
N GLU A 181 27.40 12.33 6.87
CA GLU A 181 28.06 11.15 6.30
C GLU A 181 27.06 10.07 5.91
N ASN A 182 26.03 9.85 6.75
CA ASN A 182 24.99 8.87 6.48
C ASN A 182 24.15 9.24 5.24
N ASP A 183 23.84 10.53 5.08
CA ASP A 183 22.95 11.02 4.03
C ASP A 183 23.67 11.09 2.68
N ILE A 184 24.97 11.43 2.69
CA ILE A 184 25.86 11.28 1.53
C ILE A 184 25.96 9.80 1.13
N ARG A 185 26.02 8.88 2.10
CA ARG A 185 26.06 7.43 1.87
C ARG A 185 24.72 6.83 1.45
N SER A 186 23.56 7.43 1.73
CA SER A 186 22.29 7.04 1.08
C SER A 186 22.22 7.60 -0.33
N ALA A 187 22.50 8.89 -0.53
CA ALA A 187 22.47 9.50 -1.87
C ALA A 187 23.39 8.78 -2.88
N ASP A 188 24.57 8.31 -2.47
CA ASP A 188 25.46 7.48 -3.29
C ASP A 188 24.87 6.10 -3.64
N ARG A 189 24.06 5.48 -2.77
CA ARG A 189 23.32 4.24 -3.11
C ARG A 189 22.18 4.55 -4.07
N ASP A 190 21.41 5.59 -3.79
CA ASP A 190 20.23 5.98 -4.55
C ASP A 190 20.62 6.38 -5.98
N MET A 191 21.72 7.14 -6.14
CA MET A 191 22.30 7.47 -7.44
C MET A 191 22.78 6.23 -8.21
N ARG A 192 23.34 5.22 -7.53
CA ARG A 192 23.72 3.94 -8.17
C ARG A 192 22.50 3.12 -8.57
N GLU A 193 21.44 3.12 -7.76
CA GLU A 193 20.17 2.47 -8.13
C GLU A 193 19.52 3.18 -9.33
N ILE A 194 19.50 4.52 -9.36
CA ILE A 194 19.06 5.32 -10.51
C ILE A 194 19.91 4.99 -11.75
N GLU A 195 21.23 4.94 -11.64
CA GLU A 195 22.12 4.51 -12.73
C GLU A 195 21.80 3.09 -13.20
N GLU A 196 21.55 2.14 -12.29
CA GLU A 196 21.16 0.78 -12.63
C GLU A 196 19.79 0.73 -13.32
N LEU A 197 18.81 1.50 -12.85
CA LEU A 197 17.47 1.60 -13.46
C LEU A 197 17.53 2.21 -14.86
N VAL A 198 18.37 3.24 -15.07
CA VAL A 198 18.67 3.80 -16.40
C VAL A 198 19.34 2.75 -17.30
N LYS A 199 20.34 2.02 -16.81
CA LYS A 199 21.01 0.92 -17.55
C LYS A 199 20.07 -0.24 -17.88
N LYS A 200 19.10 -0.54 -17.00
CA LYS A 200 18.00 -1.50 -17.20
C LYS A 200 16.91 -0.98 -18.15
N GLY A 201 16.96 0.30 -18.56
CA GLY A 201 15.99 0.92 -19.47
C GLY A 201 14.65 1.26 -18.81
N ALA A 202 14.59 1.38 -17.49
CA ALA A 202 13.37 1.73 -16.75
C ALA A 202 12.86 3.15 -17.06
N THR A 203 13.73 4.04 -17.54
CA THR A 203 13.38 5.35 -18.11
C THR A 203 12.76 5.21 -19.51
N GLY A 204 11.66 4.44 -19.59
CA GLY A 204 10.94 4.11 -20.83
C GLY A 204 10.27 5.30 -21.54
N ALA A 205 10.37 6.51 -20.99
CA ALA A 205 9.87 7.75 -21.59
C ALA A 205 10.36 8.00 -23.03
N GLY A 206 11.52 7.46 -23.41
CA GLY A 206 12.04 7.54 -24.78
C GLY A 206 11.40 6.57 -25.79
N LYS A 207 10.60 5.59 -25.35
CA LYS A 207 10.00 4.54 -26.20
C LYS A 207 8.52 4.74 -26.51
N MET A 208 7.95 5.91 -26.18
CA MET A 208 6.52 6.15 -26.34
C MET A 208 6.03 5.95 -27.79
N ALA A 209 6.86 6.29 -28.79
CA ALA A 209 6.58 6.04 -30.21
C ALA A 209 6.53 4.54 -30.57
N ASP A 210 7.37 3.70 -29.94
CA ASP A 210 7.41 2.24 -30.21
C ASP A 210 6.08 1.53 -29.87
N TYR A 211 5.24 2.15 -29.04
CA TYR A 211 3.92 1.62 -28.68
C TYR A 211 2.81 2.00 -29.67
N GLU A 212 2.99 3.05 -30.50
CA GLU A 212 2.00 3.44 -31.51
C GLU A 212 1.87 2.34 -32.59
N ASP A 213 3.00 1.79 -33.06
CA ASP A 213 3.07 0.63 -33.95
C ASP A 213 2.43 -0.65 -33.33
N LEU A 214 2.30 -0.70 -31.99
CA LEU A 214 1.77 -1.85 -31.28
C LEU A 214 0.23 -1.79 -31.10
N VAL A 215 -0.39 -0.62 -31.24
CA VAL A 215 -1.85 -0.41 -31.17
C VAL A 215 -2.63 -1.34 -32.12
N PRO A 216 -2.37 -1.40 -33.45
CA PRO A 216 -3.14 -2.27 -34.35
C PRO A 216 -2.97 -3.76 -34.03
N ARG A 217 -1.85 -4.15 -33.41
CA ARG A 217 -1.65 -5.53 -32.93
C ARG A 217 -2.48 -5.81 -31.67
N LEU A 218 -2.62 -4.83 -30.77
CA LEU A 218 -3.47 -4.94 -29.59
C LEU A 218 -4.96 -4.99 -29.99
N GLU A 219 -5.41 -4.13 -30.91
CA GLU A 219 -6.79 -4.15 -31.43
C GLU A 219 -7.14 -5.48 -32.10
N ALA A 220 -6.22 -6.02 -32.92
CA ALA A 220 -6.39 -7.34 -33.53
C ALA A 220 -6.47 -8.48 -32.49
N LEU A 221 -5.67 -8.39 -31.41
CA LEU A 221 -5.69 -9.36 -30.31
C LEU A 221 -6.97 -9.27 -29.48
N MET A 222 -7.46 -8.05 -29.18
CA MET A 222 -8.73 -7.83 -28.48
C MET A 222 -9.90 -8.39 -29.29
N LYS A 223 -9.96 -8.10 -30.60
CA LYS A 223 -11.00 -8.62 -31.48
C LYS A 223 -10.99 -10.16 -31.56
N ALA A 224 -9.81 -10.77 -31.62
CA ALA A 224 -9.68 -12.23 -31.58
C ALA A 224 -10.15 -12.81 -30.23
N HIS A 225 -9.84 -12.13 -29.12
CA HIS A 225 -10.31 -12.54 -27.79
C HIS A 225 -11.84 -12.45 -27.66
N ASP A 226 -12.47 -11.39 -28.18
CA ASP A 226 -13.94 -11.28 -28.19
C ASP A 226 -14.59 -12.40 -29.04
N GLU A 227 -13.99 -12.76 -30.17
CA GLU A 227 -14.43 -13.88 -31.02
C GLU A 227 -14.26 -15.24 -30.32
N ASP A 228 -13.17 -15.45 -29.55
CA ASP A 228 -12.94 -16.64 -28.73
C ASP A 228 -13.91 -16.73 -27.54
N LEU A 229 -14.25 -15.60 -26.90
CA LEU A 229 -15.25 -15.55 -25.81
C LEU A 229 -16.64 -15.95 -26.31
N VAL A 230 -17.08 -15.45 -27.48
CA VAL A 230 -18.36 -15.84 -28.09
C VAL A 230 -18.38 -17.35 -28.38
N GLN A 231 -17.34 -17.89 -29.02
CA GLN A 231 -17.22 -19.33 -29.28
C GLN A 231 -17.23 -20.16 -27.99
N THR A 232 -16.53 -19.70 -26.95
CA THR A 232 -16.49 -20.37 -25.64
C THR A 232 -17.88 -20.46 -25.02
N THR A 233 -18.64 -19.36 -24.99
CA THR A 233 -20.01 -19.38 -24.43
C THR A 233 -20.99 -20.24 -25.24
N GLU A 234 -20.82 -20.36 -26.57
CA GLU A 234 -21.62 -21.29 -27.38
C GLU A 234 -21.28 -22.75 -27.03
N ILE A 235 -19.99 -23.08 -26.90
CA ILE A 235 -19.52 -24.41 -26.52
C ILE A 235 -20.00 -24.75 -25.11
N GLU A 236 -19.83 -23.88 -24.12
CA GLU A 236 -20.34 -24.05 -22.75
C GLU A 236 -21.84 -24.33 -22.72
N ARG A 237 -22.64 -23.52 -23.44
CA ARG A 237 -24.09 -23.73 -23.59
C ARG A 237 -24.40 -25.11 -24.18
N ARG A 238 -23.61 -25.56 -25.17
CA ARG A 238 -23.78 -26.86 -25.81
C ARG A 238 -23.42 -28.02 -24.88
N ILE A 239 -22.36 -27.92 -24.05
CA ILE A 239 -22.05 -28.97 -23.07
C ILE A 239 -23.08 -28.97 -21.94
N ALA A 240 -23.58 -27.81 -21.49
CA ALA A 240 -24.63 -27.72 -20.48
C ALA A 240 -25.91 -28.46 -20.91
N VAL A 241 -26.37 -28.26 -22.15
CA VAL A 241 -27.53 -28.99 -22.72
C VAL A 241 -27.23 -30.49 -22.88
N LEU A 242 -25.99 -30.88 -23.18
CA LEU A 242 -25.60 -32.29 -23.26
C LEU A 242 -25.57 -32.96 -21.88
N LEU A 243 -25.09 -32.25 -20.85
CA LEU A 243 -25.06 -32.72 -19.46
C LEU A 243 -26.47 -32.82 -18.86
N ASP A 244 -27.34 -31.86 -19.11
CA ASP A 244 -28.76 -31.87 -18.71
C ASP A 244 -29.52 -33.08 -19.32
N ARG A 245 -29.34 -33.32 -20.62
CA ARG A 245 -29.84 -34.53 -21.28
C ARG A 245 -29.24 -35.82 -20.71
N HIS A 246 -27.97 -35.80 -20.31
CA HIS A 246 -27.30 -36.98 -19.76
C HIS A 246 -27.74 -37.28 -18.32
N ALA A 247 -27.96 -36.25 -17.50
CA ALA A 247 -28.54 -36.35 -16.16
C ALA A 247 -29.95 -36.95 -16.24
N THR A 248 -30.86 -36.34 -17.01
CA THR A 248 -32.23 -36.86 -17.20
C THR A 248 -32.27 -38.27 -17.80
N GLN A 249 -31.29 -38.66 -18.61
CA GLN A 249 -31.15 -40.05 -19.08
C GLN A 249 -30.65 -41.01 -17.97
N ILE A 250 -29.74 -40.57 -17.09
CA ILE A 250 -29.33 -41.35 -15.91
C ILE A 250 -30.49 -41.50 -14.93
N ASP A 251 -31.25 -40.44 -14.67
CA ASP A 251 -32.39 -40.46 -13.77
C ASP A 251 -33.43 -41.48 -14.24
N ALA A 252 -33.85 -41.42 -15.51
CA ALA A 252 -34.77 -42.37 -16.11
C ALA A 252 -34.24 -43.82 -16.16
N LEU A 253 -32.92 -44.01 -16.30
CA LEU A 253 -32.31 -45.34 -16.16
C LEU A 253 -32.32 -45.82 -14.71
N SER A 254 -32.12 -44.94 -13.72
CA SER A 254 -32.18 -45.30 -12.29
C SER A 254 -33.60 -45.67 -11.86
N GLU A 255 -34.62 -44.95 -12.34
CA GLU A 255 -36.04 -45.29 -12.15
C GLU A 255 -36.36 -46.66 -12.76
N LEU A 256 -35.85 -46.95 -13.97
CA LEU A 256 -36.01 -48.26 -14.61
C LEU A 256 -35.34 -49.39 -13.81
N PHE A 257 -34.14 -49.17 -13.28
CA PHE A 257 -33.44 -50.16 -12.46
C PHE A 257 -34.17 -50.43 -11.14
N VAL A 258 -34.69 -49.40 -10.45
CA VAL A 258 -35.51 -49.58 -9.24
C VAL A 258 -36.80 -50.35 -9.56
N ALA A 259 -37.51 -49.98 -10.64
CA ALA A 259 -38.71 -50.70 -11.06
C ALA A 259 -38.43 -52.16 -11.44
N TRP A 260 -37.25 -52.46 -12.01
CA TRP A 260 -36.83 -53.83 -12.28
C TRP A 260 -36.53 -54.60 -10.98
N ASP A 261 -35.80 -54.01 -10.03
CA ASP A 261 -35.48 -54.62 -8.73
C ASP A 261 -36.75 -54.92 -7.90
N ASP A 262 -37.73 -54.00 -7.90
CA ASP A 262 -39.07 -54.20 -7.33
C ASP A 262 -39.77 -55.40 -7.98
N THR A 263 -39.85 -55.44 -9.33
CA THR A 263 -40.54 -56.54 -10.03
C THR A 263 -39.86 -57.89 -9.87
N LEU A 264 -38.52 -57.92 -9.74
CA LEU A 264 -37.73 -59.11 -9.50
C LEU A 264 -37.93 -59.61 -8.06
N THR A 265 -37.83 -58.73 -7.06
CA THR A 265 -38.14 -59.02 -5.66
C THR A 265 -39.56 -59.55 -5.49
N ASP A 266 -40.54 -58.94 -6.16
CA ASP A 266 -41.94 -59.35 -6.10
C ASP A 266 -42.20 -60.66 -6.89
N ALA A 267 -41.37 -61.02 -7.87
CA ALA A 267 -41.38 -62.33 -8.52
C ALA A 267 -40.74 -63.41 -7.63
N GLU A 268 -39.58 -63.16 -7.02
CA GLU A 268 -38.94 -64.06 -6.06
C GLU A 268 -39.84 -64.32 -4.85
N ALA A 269 -40.51 -63.28 -4.33
CA ALA A 269 -41.48 -63.41 -3.25
C ALA A 269 -42.69 -64.29 -3.63
N LYS A 270 -43.07 -64.35 -4.91
CA LYS A 270 -44.14 -65.26 -5.41
C LYS A 270 -43.60 -66.68 -5.56
N VAL A 271 -42.42 -66.87 -6.14
CA VAL A 271 -41.75 -68.19 -6.25
C VAL A 271 -41.57 -68.81 -4.87
N ALA A 272 -40.98 -68.08 -3.92
CA ALA A 272 -40.77 -68.55 -2.56
C ALA A 272 -42.08 -68.81 -1.77
N LYS A 273 -43.22 -68.25 -2.18
CA LYS A 273 -44.55 -68.63 -1.64
C LYS A 273 -45.03 -69.95 -2.24
N LEU A 274 -44.88 -70.14 -3.54
CA LEU A 274 -45.23 -71.38 -4.25
C LEU A 274 -44.36 -72.57 -3.79
N GLU A 275 -43.06 -72.37 -3.60
CA GLU A 275 -42.12 -73.38 -3.10
C GLU A 275 -42.48 -73.83 -1.68
N ARG A 276 -42.77 -72.88 -0.77
CA ARG A 276 -43.25 -73.20 0.59
C ARG A 276 -44.56 -73.99 0.52
N ALA A 277 -45.53 -73.54 -0.27
CA ALA A 277 -46.81 -74.25 -0.43
C ALA A 277 -46.64 -75.67 -1.00
N LYS A 278 -45.70 -75.87 -1.93
CA LYS A 278 -45.36 -77.21 -2.46
C LYS A 278 -44.68 -78.08 -1.39
N ALA A 279 -43.71 -77.53 -0.66
CA ALA A 279 -43.03 -78.23 0.43
C ALA A 279 -44.00 -78.64 1.56
N GLU A 280 -45.05 -77.84 1.81
CA GLU A 280 -46.11 -78.22 2.74
C GLU A 280 -47.03 -79.32 2.18
N ARG A 281 -47.36 -79.30 0.88
CA ARG A 281 -48.14 -80.39 0.24
C ARG A 281 -47.40 -81.72 0.24
N THR A 282 -46.11 -81.73 -0.06
CA THR A 282 -45.28 -82.95 -0.02
C THR A 282 -45.11 -83.43 1.43
N ARG A 283 -44.88 -82.54 2.41
CA ARG A 283 -44.87 -82.87 3.85
C ARG A 283 -46.19 -83.48 4.32
N LEU A 284 -47.32 -83.05 3.76
CA LEU A 284 -48.67 -83.56 4.06
C LEU A 284 -49.06 -84.79 3.22
N GLY A 285 -48.20 -85.26 2.30
CA GLY A 285 -48.46 -86.46 1.48
C GLY A 285 -49.48 -86.29 0.36
N PHE A 286 -49.79 -85.06 -0.06
CA PHE A 286 -50.76 -84.78 -1.14
C PHE A 286 -50.16 -84.82 -2.56
N GLU A 287 -48.84 -84.94 -2.70
CA GLU A 287 -48.14 -85.14 -3.97
C GLU A 287 -47.34 -86.45 -3.88
N GLN A 288 -47.74 -87.46 -4.68
CA GLN A 288 -46.97 -88.66 -5.06
C GLN A 288 -46.72 -88.62 -6.57
#